data_AF-A0A8T0GGL0-F1
#
_entry.id   AF-A0A8T0GGL0-F1
#
_cell.length_a   1.000
_cell.length_b   1.000
_cell.length_c   1.000
_cell.angle_alpha   90.00
_cell.angle_beta   90.00
_cell.angle_gamma   90.00
#
_symmetry.space_group_name_H-M   'P 1'
#
loop_
_entity.id
_entity.type
_entity.pdbx_description
1 polymer ?
#
loop_
_entity_poly.entity_id
_entity_poly.type
_entity_poly.pdbx_seq_one_letter_code
_entity_poly.pdbx_strand_id
1 'polypeptide(L)'
;MSASNSESESQRSGEEDERTENGHSHEENGHSYEENENVNENGASTWRAGKAPLTPAFPISRVRRLVKSGGDVQWVGVEAGFLIAKAAEVFLEKMVEDAFDKMLEKRQHSILYPHLSSHVASSERLEFLSDFVPIKIPGETALANIKMANQ
;
A
#
# COMPACT_ATOMS: atom_id res chain seq x y z
N MET A 1 49.54 9.19 62.82
CA MET A 1 49.20 10.53 62.29
C MET A 1 48.79 10.28 60.84
N SER A 2 47.53 9.90 60.57
CA SER A 2 46.36 10.78 60.37
C SER A 2 46.63 11.71 59.17
N ALA A 3 45.89 11.72 58.06
CA ALA A 3 44.48 11.38 57.85
C ALA A 3 44.23 10.72 56.47
N SER A 4 43.40 9.67 56.49
CA SER A 4 42.69 9.14 55.32
C SER A 4 41.52 10.05 54.96
N ASN A 5 41.30 10.23 53.67
CA ASN A 5 40.21 11.00 53.10
C ASN A 5 38.84 10.40 53.47
N SER A 6 37.94 11.23 53.97
CA SER A 6 36.59 10.88 54.44
C SER A 6 35.59 10.73 53.30
N GLU A 7 34.81 9.65 53.37
CA GLU A 7 33.54 9.40 52.67
C GLU A 7 32.39 10.22 53.26
N SER A 8 31.41 10.62 52.43
CA SER A 8 29.94 10.49 52.62
C SER A 8 29.25 11.06 51.35
N GLU A 9 28.60 10.23 50.52
CA GLU A 9 27.15 9.84 50.56
C GLU A 9 26.21 10.99 50.16
N SER A 10 25.09 10.87 49.42
CA SER A 10 24.38 9.79 48.70
C SER A 10 23.16 10.44 47.99
N GLN A 11 22.42 9.66 47.19
CA GLN A 11 21.06 9.82 46.60
C GLN A 11 21.01 10.25 45.11
N ARG A 12 20.74 9.36 44.11
CA ARG A 12 19.53 8.54 43.78
C ARG A 12 18.39 9.46 43.33
N SER A 13 17.64 9.32 42.21
CA SER A 13 17.33 8.29 41.19
C SER A 13 16.34 8.87 40.15
N GLY A 14 16.19 8.22 38.99
CA GLY A 14 15.00 8.23 38.12
C GLY A 14 14.94 9.39 37.10
N GLU A 15 14.49 9.25 35.86
CA GLU A 15 13.54 8.30 35.28
C GLU A 15 13.89 7.99 33.81
N GLU A 16 13.76 6.71 33.49
CA GLU A 16 13.65 6.13 32.15
C GLU A 16 12.29 6.54 31.57
N ASP A 17 12.22 7.04 30.34
CA ASP A 17 10.95 7.15 29.62
C ASP A 17 10.89 6.00 28.59
N GLU A 18 10.73 4.79 29.12
CA GLU A 18 10.00 3.73 28.44
C GLU A 18 8.53 4.15 28.35
N ARG A 19 8.03 4.40 27.14
CA ARG A 19 6.58 4.36 26.89
C ARG A 19 6.24 3.36 25.80
N THR A 20 6.18 2.12 26.29
CA THR A 20 5.13 1.13 26.06
C THR A 20 4.78 0.82 24.62
N GLU A 21 5.36 -0.29 24.15
CA GLU A 21 4.60 -1.31 23.44
C GLU A 21 3.25 -1.52 24.13
N ASN A 22 2.17 -1.05 23.51
CA ASN A 22 0.85 -1.59 23.78
C ASN A 22 0.50 -2.52 22.62
N GLY A 23 0.63 -3.81 22.91
CA GLY A 23 0.04 -4.87 22.13
C GLY A 23 -1.45 -4.62 21.96
N HIS A 24 -1.91 -4.76 20.72
CA HIS A 24 -3.32 -5.01 20.46
C HIS A 24 -3.39 -6.43 19.89
N SER A 25 -3.60 -7.38 20.79
CA SER A 25 -4.04 -8.72 20.46
C SER A 25 -5.41 -8.61 19.78
N HIS A 26 -5.44 -8.72 18.46
CA HIS A 26 -6.70 -8.98 17.78
C HIS A 26 -6.96 -10.47 17.90
N GLU A 27 -7.82 -10.81 18.86
CA GLU A 27 -8.33 -12.16 19.05
C GLU A 27 -8.94 -12.68 17.74
N GLU A 28 -8.51 -13.87 17.35
CA GLU A 28 -9.14 -14.67 16.30
C GLU A 28 -10.55 -15.06 16.77
N ASN A 29 -11.56 -14.63 16.03
CA ASN A 29 -12.86 -15.30 16.04
C ASN A 29 -13.20 -15.65 14.60
N GLY A 30 -12.97 -16.91 14.25
CA GLY A 30 -13.51 -17.50 13.04
C GLY A 30 -15.03 -17.62 13.16
N HIS A 31 -15.75 -17.28 12.10
CA HIS A 31 -17.07 -17.86 11.84
C HIS A 31 -17.35 -17.89 10.33
N SER A 32 -17.90 -19.03 9.94
CA SER A 32 -18.15 -19.57 8.60
C SER A 32 -19.08 -18.73 7.73
N TYR A 33 -18.78 -18.67 6.44
CA TYR A 33 -19.70 -18.16 5.42
C TYR A 33 -20.72 -19.26 5.08
N GLU A 34 -21.99 -19.02 5.38
CA GLU A 34 -23.09 -19.70 4.67
C GLU A 34 -23.47 -18.82 3.47
N GLU A 35 -23.30 -19.40 2.29
CA GLU A 35 -23.66 -18.83 1.00
C GLU A 35 -25.17 -19.04 0.76
N ASN A 36 -25.88 -17.96 0.49
CA ASN A 36 -27.19 -18.02 -0.14
C ASN A 36 -27.30 -16.86 -1.13
N GLU A 37 -26.90 -17.12 -2.36
CA GLU A 37 -27.17 -16.25 -3.50
C GLU A 37 -28.62 -16.45 -3.95
N ASN A 38 -29.43 -15.40 -3.85
CA ASN A 38 -30.64 -15.28 -4.65
C ASN A 38 -30.46 -14.12 -5.61
N VAL A 39 -30.24 -14.45 -6.88
CA VAL A 39 -30.01 -13.50 -7.97
C VAL A 39 -31.37 -13.03 -8.47
N ASN A 40 -31.63 -11.72 -8.38
CA ASN A 40 -32.64 -11.06 -9.21
C ASN A 40 -31.94 -10.03 -10.09
N GLU A 41 -32.15 -10.21 -11.38
CA GLU A 41 -31.58 -9.49 -12.50
C GLU A 41 -32.39 -8.21 -12.71
N ASN A 42 -31.89 -7.05 -12.25
CA ASN A 42 -32.28 -5.75 -12.79
C ASN A 42 -31.22 -4.70 -12.40
N GLY A 43 -30.60 -4.13 -13.43
CA GLY A 43 -29.44 -3.24 -13.35
C GLY A 43 -29.59 -2.04 -12.42
N ALA A 44 -28.89 -2.13 -11.30
CA ALA A 44 -28.23 -1.02 -10.62
C ALA A 44 -27.19 -1.67 -9.71
N SER A 45 -25.90 -1.62 -10.07
CA SER A 45 -24.83 -1.96 -9.15
C SER A 45 -24.80 -0.91 -8.05
N THR A 46 -25.69 -1.06 -7.08
CA THR A 46 -25.52 -0.44 -5.77
C THR A 46 -24.22 -1.05 -5.25
N TRP A 47 -23.14 -0.27 -5.28
CA TRP A 47 -21.92 -0.58 -4.55
C TRP A 47 -22.35 -1.08 -3.19
N ARG A 48 -22.13 -2.37 -2.95
CA ARG A 48 -22.81 -3.16 -1.90
C ARG A 48 -22.87 -2.31 -0.64
N ALA A 49 -24.06 -1.84 -0.27
CA ALA A 49 -24.31 -1.22 1.03
C ALA A 49 -24.28 -2.28 2.15
N GLY A 50 -23.52 -3.37 1.96
CA GLY A 50 -23.03 -4.19 3.04
C GLY A 50 -21.98 -3.38 3.77
N LYS A 51 -22.01 -3.41 5.09
CA LYS A 51 -21.05 -2.71 5.95
C LYS A 51 -19.64 -3.10 5.50
N ALA A 52 -18.99 -2.22 4.74
CA ALA A 52 -17.60 -2.46 4.33
C ALA A 52 -16.81 -2.66 5.64
N PRO A 53 -15.93 -3.67 5.70
CA PRO A 53 -15.11 -3.88 6.88
C PRO A 53 -14.49 -2.54 7.30
N LEU A 54 -14.68 -2.16 8.56
CA LEU A 54 -14.07 -0.94 9.10
C LEU A 54 -12.53 -1.06 9.15
N THR A 55 -12.02 -2.26 8.86
CA THR A 55 -10.61 -2.59 8.76
C THR A 55 -10.13 -2.46 7.31
N PRO A 56 -8.98 -1.81 7.06
CA PRO A 56 -8.37 -1.79 5.75
C PRO A 56 -7.79 -3.17 5.41
N ALA A 57 -7.81 -3.53 4.13
CA ALA A 57 -7.21 -4.75 3.61
C ALA A 57 -5.68 -4.75 3.77
N PHE A 58 -5.05 -3.57 3.71
CA PHE A 58 -3.61 -3.44 3.94
C PHE A 58 -3.28 -3.22 5.43
N PRO A 59 -2.30 -3.96 5.99
CA PRO A 59 -1.83 -3.70 7.35
C PRO A 59 -1.27 -2.28 7.49
N ILE A 60 -1.83 -1.48 8.40
CA ILE A 60 -1.44 -0.08 8.60
C ILE A 60 0.06 0.07 8.93
N SER A 61 0.62 -0.86 9.70
CA SER A 61 2.05 -0.88 10.00
C SER A 61 2.92 -1.03 8.74
N ARG A 62 2.43 -1.77 7.73
CA ARG A 62 3.09 -1.90 6.42
C ARG A 62 3.00 -0.62 5.62
N VAL A 63 1.81 -0.03 5.56
CA VAL A 63 1.58 1.23 4.86
C VAL A 63 2.48 2.33 5.40
N ARG A 64 2.51 2.54 6.73
CA ARG A 64 3.37 3.56 7.36
C ARG A 64 4.85 3.36 7.03
N ARG A 65 5.33 2.12 7.00
CA ARG A 65 6.73 1.82 6.68
C ARG A 65 7.08 2.16 5.23
N LEU A 66 6.17 1.89 4.29
CA LEU A 66 6.37 2.20 2.88
C LEU A 66 6.34 3.71 2.63
N VAL A 67 5.44 4.45 3.29
CA VAL A 67 5.40 5.91 3.19
C VAL A 67 6.72 6.53 3.69
N LYS A 68 7.26 6.01 4.80
CA LYS A 68 8.52 6.53 5.37
C LYS A 68 9.78 6.11 4.61
N SER A 69 9.74 5.03 3.82
CA SER A 69 10.95 4.54 3.12
C SER A 69 11.48 5.51 2.06
N GLY A 70 10.68 6.48 1.63
CA GLY A 70 11.12 7.55 0.72
C GLY A 70 11.98 8.63 1.38
N GLY A 71 12.12 8.66 2.72
CA GLY A 71 12.96 9.63 3.44
C GLY A 71 12.33 11.01 3.65
N ASP A 72 11.39 11.42 2.81
CA ASP A 72 10.74 12.73 2.88
C ASP A 72 9.72 12.87 4.02
N VAL A 73 9.17 11.73 4.47
CA VAL A 73 8.12 11.70 5.51
C VAL A 73 8.65 11.04 6.78
N GLN A 74 8.82 11.83 7.83
CA GLN A 74 9.33 11.34 9.13
C GLN A 74 8.25 10.69 9.99
N TRP A 75 7.03 11.25 9.95
CA TRP A 75 5.92 10.82 10.79
C TRP A 75 4.60 10.73 10.02
N VAL A 76 3.80 9.72 10.35
CA VAL A 76 2.48 9.48 9.74
C VAL A 76 1.50 9.23 10.89
N GLY A 77 0.50 10.10 11.01
CA GLY A 77 -0.55 9.98 12.01
C GLY A 77 -1.41 8.71 11.83
N VAL A 78 -2.17 8.37 12.86
CA VAL A 78 -2.97 7.13 12.86
C VAL A 78 -4.03 7.17 11.76
N GLU A 79 -4.80 8.25 11.71
CA GLU A 79 -5.86 8.49 10.72
C GLU A 79 -5.30 8.61 9.30
N ALA A 80 -4.15 9.30 9.14
CA ALA A 80 -3.48 9.40 7.85
C ALA A 80 -3.06 8.02 7.32
N GLY A 81 -2.49 7.16 8.18
CA GLY A 81 -2.14 5.79 7.80
C GLY A 81 -3.36 4.99 7.35
N PHE A 82 -4.49 5.15 8.03
CA PHE A 82 -5.76 4.52 7.66
C PHE A 82 -6.28 5.01 6.30
N LEU A 83 -6.32 6.32 6.08
CA LEU A 83 -6.78 6.91 4.83
C LEU A 83 -5.90 6.51 3.65
N ILE A 84 -4.58 6.49 3.83
CA ILE A 84 -3.64 6.02 2.78
C ILE A 84 -3.90 4.55 2.45
N ALA A 85 -4.14 3.70 3.44
CA ALA A 85 -4.48 2.29 3.20
C ALA A 85 -5.77 2.13 2.39
N LYS A 86 -6.84 2.84 2.78
CA LYS A 86 -8.11 2.83 2.04
C LYS A 86 -7.99 3.42 0.63
N ALA A 87 -7.22 4.51 0.49
CA ALA A 87 -6.96 5.10 -0.81
C ALA A 87 -6.20 4.14 -1.73
N ALA A 88 -5.23 3.38 -1.21
CA ALA A 88 -4.50 2.38 -1.97
C ALA A 88 -5.40 1.24 -2.47
N GLU A 89 -6.39 0.82 -1.68
CA GLU A 89 -7.39 -0.18 -2.11
C GLU A 89 -8.19 0.34 -3.30
N VAL A 90 -8.83 1.49 -3.14
CA VAL A 90 -9.66 2.12 -4.19
C VAL A 90 -8.82 2.44 -5.44
N PHE A 91 -7.57 2.85 -5.24
CA PHE A 91 -6.63 3.10 -6.34
C PHE A 91 -6.38 1.84 -7.17
N LEU A 92 -6.10 0.70 -6.53
CA LEU A 92 -5.84 -0.55 -7.25
C LEU A 92 -7.10 -1.07 -7.95
N GLU A 93 -8.26 -1.00 -7.30
CA GLU A 93 -9.55 -1.34 -7.92
C GLU A 93 -9.76 -0.52 -9.19
N LYS A 94 -9.60 0.80 -9.09
CA LYS A 94 -9.84 1.70 -10.23
C LYS A 94 -8.83 1.50 -11.36
N MET A 95 -7.56 1.33 -11.01
CA MET A 95 -6.49 1.07 -12.00
C MET A 95 -6.75 -0.22 -12.78
N VAL A 96 -7.24 -1.28 -12.11
CA VAL A 96 -7.55 -2.55 -12.76
C VAL A 96 -8.84 -2.46 -13.58
N GLU A 97 -9.87 -1.78 -13.08
CA GLU A 97 -11.11 -1.52 -13.82
C GLU A 97 -10.83 -0.78 -15.14
N ASP A 98 -10.08 0.33 -15.07
CA ASP A 98 -9.77 1.12 -16.28
C ASP A 98 -8.86 0.37 -17.28
N ALA A 99 -8.02 -0.53 -16.79
CA ALA A 99 -7.22 -1.41 -17.66
C ALA A 99 -8.07 -2.53 -18.28
N PHE A 100 -9.07 -3.01 -17.54
CA PHE A 100 -10.02 -4.02 -18.00
C PHE A 100 -10.96 -3.47 -19.09
N ASP A 101 -11.45 -2.24 -18.96
CA ASP A 101 -12.28 -1.60 -19.99
C ASP A 101 -11.53 -1.51 -21.33
N LYS A 102 -10.25 -1.08 -21.30
CA LYS A 102 -9.37 -1.06 -22.49
C LYS A 102 -9.09 -2.45 -23.07
N MET A 103 -9.13 -3.50 -22.23
CA MET A 103 -8.98 -4.89 -22.68
C MET A 103 -10.26 -5.36 -23.40
N LEU A 104 -11.44 -5.02 -22.88
CA LEU A 104 -12.72 -5.36 -23.51
C LEU A 104 -12.85 -4.75 -24.91
N GLU A 105 -12.38 -3.51 -25.10
CA GLU A 105 -12.30 -2.88 -26.43
C GLU A 105 -11.50 -3.72 -27.44
N LYS A 106 -10.48 -4.44 -26.96
CA LYS A 106 -9.63 -5.35 -27.76
C LYS A 106 -10.20 -6.75 -27.90
N ARG A 107 -11.44 -7.00 -27.46
CA ARG A 107 -12.14 -8.30 -27.48
C ARG A 107 -11.36 -9.42 -26.80
N GLN A 108 -10.64 -9.08 -25.74
CA GLN A 108 -9.93 -10.04 -24.90
C GLN A 108 -10.73 -10.31 -23.62
N HIS A 109 -10.54 -11.48 -23.03
CA HIS A 109 -11.30 -11.94 -21.87
C HIS A 109 -10.44 -12.13 -20.61
N SER A 110 -9.17 -11.73 -20.65
CA SER A 110 -8.23 -11.90 -19.54
C SER A 110 -7.29 -10.71 -19.45
N ILE A 111 -7.14 -10.16 -18.24
CA ILE A 111 -6.25 -9.02 -18.01
C ILE A 111 -4.79 -9.48 -18.00
N LEU A 112 -4.00 -8.93 -18.92
CA LEU A 112 -2.59 -9.19 -19.09
C LEU A 112 -1.77 -7.92 -18.83
N TYR A 113 -0.48 -8.10 -18.55
CA TYR A 113 0.46 -7.00 -18.33
C TYR A 113 0.47 -5.92 -19.44
N PRO A 114 0.38 -6.25 -20.75
CA PRO A 114 0.32 -5.23 -21.80
C PRO A 114 -0.87 -4.27 -21.65
N HIS A 115 -1.99 -4.70 -21.05
CA HIS A 115 -3.13 -3.83 -20.82
C HIS A 115 -2.84 -2.82 -19.71
N LEU A 116 -2.22 -3.29 -18.62
CA LEU A 116 -1.84 -2.43 -17.50
C LEU A 116 -0.76 -1.43 -17.90
N SER A 117 0.34 -1.89 -18.52
CA SER A 117 1.43 -1.02 -18.98
C SER A 117 0.96 -0.02 -20.04
N SER A 118 0.07 -0.42 -20.95
CA SER A 118 -0.55 0.51 -21.91
C SER A 118 -1.47 1.51 -21.21
N HIS A 119 -2.22 1.10 -20.18
CA HIS A 119 -3.09 2.00 -19.43
C HIS A 119 -2.24 3.05 -18.68
N VAL A 120 -1.21 2.61 -17.95
CA VAL A 120 -0.24 3.47 -17.25
C VAL A 120 0.40 4.48 -18.20
N ALA A 121 0.95 4.03 -19.33
CA ALA A 121 1.62 4.93 -20.29
C ALA A 121 0.70 5.95 -20.97
N SER A 122 -0.62 5.72 -20.96
CA SER A 122 -1.60 6.61 -21.59
C SER A 122 -2.26 7.61 -20.62
N SER A 123 -2.05 7.45 -19.31
CA SER A 123 -2.76 8.20 -18.27
C SER A 123 -1.79 9.10 -17.51
N GLU A 124 -1.94 10.42 -17.64
CA GLU A 124 -1.13 11.40 -16.90
C GLU A 124 -1.20 11.17 -15.39
N ARG A 125 -2.37 10.77 -14.87
CA ARG A 125 -2.56 10.47 -13.44
C ARG A 125 -1.75 9.27 -12.94
N LEU A 126 -1.26 8.42 -13.86
CA LEU A 126 -0.47 7.24 -13.56
C LEU A 126 0.99 7.39 -13.98
N GLU A 127 1.43 8.59 -14.39
CA GLU A 127 2.80 8.85 -14.84
C GLU A 127 3.84 8.40 -13.82
N PHE A 128 3.53 8.54 -12.51
CA PHE A 128 4.39 8.11 -11.41
C PHE A 128 4.70 6.60 -11.40
N LEU A 129 3.94 5.79 -12.15
CA LEU A 129 4.19 4.35 -12.30
C LEU A 129 5.05 4.01 -13.52
N SER A 130 5.41 4.95 -14.38
CA SER A 130 6.08 4.66 -15.66
C SER A 130 7.39 3.90 -15.48
N ASP A 131 8.14 4.21 -14.44
CA ASP A 131 9.41 3.54 -14.12
C ASP A 131 9.22 2.12 -13.58
N PHE A 132 8.06 1.85 -12.96
CA PHE A 132 7.76 0.56 -12.33
C PHE A 132 6.93 -0.37 -13.22
N VAL A 133 6.16 0.19 -14.15
CA VAL A 133 5.27 -0.54 -15.07
C VAL A 133 5.55 -0.12 -16.52
N PRO A 134 6.77 -0.34 -17.03
CA PRO A 134 7.13 0.08 -18.38
C PRO A 134 6.42 -0.74 -19.47
N ILE A 135 6.22 -0.13 -20.64
CA ILE A 135 5.82 -0.87 -21.85
C ILE A 135 6.97 -1.82 -22.21
N LYS A 136 6.63 -3.11 -22.37
CA LYS A 136 7.60 -4.12 -22.79
C LYS A 136 7.97 -3.89 -24.26
N ILE A 137 9.27 -3.78 -24.52
CA ILE A 137 9.84 -3.76 -25.86
C ILE A 137 10.70 -5.01 -26.07
N PRO A 138 10.78 -5.57 -27.30
CA PRO A 138 11.72 -6.64 -27.61
C PRO A 138 13.17 -6.22 -27.33
N GLY A 139 14.00 -7.16 -26.86
CA GLY A 139 15.39 -6.86 -26.51
C GLY A 139 16.24 -6.33 -27.67
N GLU A 140 15.99 -6.82 -28.89
CA GLU A 140 16.63 -6.31 -30.11
C GLU A 140 16.33 -4.82 -30.33
N THR A 141 15.06 -4.43 -30.17
CA THR A 141 14.62 -3.03 -30.25
C THR A 141 15.25 -2.20 -29.14
N ALA A 142 15.33 -2.71 -27.91
CA ALA A 142 15.98 -2.02 -26.81
C ALA A 142 17.47 -1.73 -27.10
N LEU A 143 18.19 -2.73 -27.61
CA LEU A 143 19.60 -2.59 -27.97
C LEU A 143 19.80 -1.61 -29.15
N ALA A 144 18.90 -1.61 -30.13
CA ALA A 144 18.93 -0.65 -31.22
C ALA A 144 18.72 0.80 -30.72
N ASN A 145 17.73 1.01 -29.83
CA ASN A 145 17.46 2.32 -29.23
C ASN A 145 18.67 2.85 -28.43
N ILE A 146 19.36 1.98 -27.68
CA ILE A 146 20.59 2.34 -26.94
C ILE A 146 21.72 2.75 -27.90
N LYS A 147 21.85 2.07 -29.05
CA LYS A 147 22.88 2.41 -30.05
C LYS A 147 22.59 3.75 -30.75
N MET A 148 21.32 4.08 -30.98
CA MET A 148 20.91 5.35 -31.60
C MET A 148 21.04 6.54 -30.63
N ALA A 149 20.80 6.34 -29.34
CA ALA A 149 20.91 7.40 -28.33
C ALA A 149 22.36 7.82 -28.00
N ASN A 150 23.35 6.99 -28.35
CA ASN A 150 24.77 7.22 -28.10
C ASN A 150 25.56 7.64 -29.35
N GLN A 151 24.87 7.98 -30.45
CA GLN A 151 25.44 8.55 -31.69
C GLN A 151 25.08 10.03 -31.79
#